data_AF-A0A958PQV2-F1
#
_entry.id   AF-A0A958PQV2-F1
#
_cell.length_a   1.000
_cell.length_b   1.000
_cell.length_c   1.000
_cell.angle_alpha   90.00
_cell.angle_beta   90.00
_cell.angle_gamma   90.00
#
_symmetry.space_group_name_H-M   'P 1'
#
loop_
_entity.id
_entity.type
_entity.pdbx_description
1 polymer ?
#
loop_
_entity_poly.entity_id
_entity_poly.type
_entity_poly.pdbx_seq_one_letter_code
_entity_poly.pdbx_strand_id
1 'polypeptide(L)'
;MKTILVTAIFLWGSLAIEAETIDAQSTWVDIQSNATYSYELPKIRFGSLNVRADRVCYYKGTHGYMLMTKDKVASRCTQVLDWQEDSICQKYEMVQLVRPQYVTRSVCVETLDWQEDSLCQEYETQFFSTPLSYDIDVYQVSADQETEISVLAFSKNFTFDACRE
;
A
#
# COMPACT_ATOMS: atom_id res chain seq x y z
N MET A 1 8.69 -25.07 -71.80
CA MET A 1 9.42 -25.10 -70.51
C MET A 1 10.18 -23.81 -70.33
N LYS A 2 9.78 -22.95 -69.39
CA LYS A 2 10.60 -21.91 -68.74
C LYS A 2 9.78 -21.24 -67.63
N THR A 3 10.09 -21.68 -66.42
CA THR A 3 10.19 -20.93 -65.15
C THR A 3 9.05 -20.02 -64.70
N ILE A 4 8.39 -20.48 -63.63
CA ILE A 4 7.61 -19.71 -62.64
C ILE A 4 8.56 -18.75 -61.90
N LEU A 5 8.12 -17.51 -61.64
CA LEU A 5 8.61 -16.74 -60.49
C LEU A 5 7.44 -15.98 -59.85
N VAL A 6 6.97 -16.52 -58.73
CA VAL A 6 6.03 -15.88 -57.81
C VAL A 6 6.89 -15.10 -56.81
N THR A 7 6.89 -13.78 -56.89
CA THR A 7 7.52 -12.93 -55.87
C THR A 7 6.48 -12.60 -54.80
N ALA A 8 6.45 -13.40 -53.73
CA ALA A 8 5.74 -13.09 -52.51
C ALA A 8 6.54 -12.04 -51.72
N ILE A 9 6.01 -10.83 -51.63
CA ILE A 9 6.54 -9.77 -50.75
C ILE A 9 6.08 -10.11 -49.34
N PHE A 10 6.95 -10.79 -48.59
CA PHE A 10 6.82 -10.92 -47.14
C PHE A 10 7.20 -9.57 -46.51
N LEU A 11 6.20 -8.72 -46.29
CA LEU A 11 6.33 -7.56 -45.39
C LEU A 11 6.43 -8.10 -43.96
N TRP A 12 7.67 -8.31 -43.51
CA TRP A 12 8.00 -8.48 -42.10
C TRP A 12 7.77 -7.12 -41.44
N GLY A 13 6.55 -6.90 -40.95
CA GLY A 13 6.29 -5.86 -39.97
C GLY A 13 7.02 -6.25 -38.70
N SER A 14 8.20 -5.67 -38.51
CA SER A 14 8.87 -5.63 -37.21
C SER A 14 7.94 -4.86 -36.26
N LEU A 15 7.13 -5.59 -35.50
CA LEU A 15 6.55 -5.08 -34.27
C LEU A 15 7.72 -4.79 -33.34
N ALA A 16 8.19 -3.54 -33.35
CA ALA A 16 8.97 -3.02 -32.24
C ALA A 16 8.02 -3.07 -31.05
N ILE A 17 8.23 -4.06 -30.18
CA ILE A 17 7.65 -4.05 -28.84
C ILE A 17 8.43 -2.93 -28.13
N GLU A 18 7.93 -1.70 -28.22
CA GLU A 18 8.39 -0.64 -27.34
C GLU A 18 8.09 -1.15 -25.92
N ALA A 19 9.15 -1.42 -25.16
CA ALA A 19 8.99 -1.68 -23.74
C ALA A 19 8.32 -0.44 -23.16
N GLU A 20 7.08 -0.59 -22.71
CA GLU A 20 6.28 0.51 -22.17
C GLU A 20 7.07 1.13 -21.01
N THR A 21 7.54 2.36 -21.23
CA THR A 21 8.36 3.07 -20.25
C THR A 21 7.43 3.54 -19.14
N ILE A 22 7.69 3.10 -17.91
CA ILE A 22 6.89 3.51 -16.75
C ILE A 22 7.21 4.96 -16.40
N ASP A 23 6.17 5.78 -16.29
CA ASP A 23 6.21 7.19 -15.98
C ASP A 23 5.06 7.63 -15.04
N ALA A 24 4.97 8.93 -14.77
CA ALA A 24 3.94 9.49 -13.90
C ALA A 24 2.49 9.32 -14.42
N GLN A 25 2.30 9.00 -15.71
CA GLN A 25 0.98 8.76 -16.31
C GLN A 25 0.58 7.29 -16.27
N SER A 26 1.55 6.38 -16.18
CA SER A 26 1.34 4.93 -16.05
C SER A 26 0.38 4.58 -14.91
N THR A 27 -0.44 3.53 -15.05
CA THR A 27 -1.39 3.17 -13.98
C THR A 27 -0.67 2.56 -12.78
N TRP A 28 -1.32 2.56 -11.61
CA TRP A 28 -0.78 1.86 -10.44
C TRP A 28 -0.59 0.35 -10.68
N VAL A 29 -1.42 -0.25 -11.56
CA VAL A 29 -1.28 -1.66 -11.95
C VAL A 29 0.01 -1.87 -12.75
N ASP A 30 0.31 -0.99 -13.69
CA ASP A 30 1.51 -1.08 -14.53
C ASP A 30 2.77 -0.92 -13.66
N ILE A 31 2.79 0.11 -12.81
CA ILE A 31 3.88 0.36 -11.85
C ILE A 31 4.10 -0.85 -10.94
N GLN A 32 3.02 -1.42 -10.38
CA GLN A 32 3.11 -2.58 -9.48
C GLN A 32 3.59 -3.86 -10.17
N SER A 33 3.26 -4.03 -11.45
CA SER A 33 3.66 -5.21 -12.22
C SER A 33 5.12 -5.16 -12.69
N ASN A 34 5.76 -4.00 -12.63
CA ASN A 34 7.11 -3.79 -13.14
C ASN A 34 8.17 -4.01 -12.04
N ALA A 35 9.02 -5.02 -12.22
CA ALA A 35 10.06 -5.38 -11.26
C ALA A 35 11.21 -4.36 -11.16
N THR A 36 11.35 -3.42 -12.10
CA THR A 36 12.39 -2.38 -12.06
C THR A 36 11.93 -1.10 -11.38
N TYR A 37 10.75 -1.10 -10.77
CA TYR A 37 10.22 0.02 -10.00
C TYR A 37 9.78 -0.42 -8.62
N SER A 38 9.98 0.46 -7.64
CA SER A 38 9.56 0.25 -6.25
C SER A 38 8.88 1.49 -5.69
N TYR A 39 8.03 1.30 -4.70
CA TYR A 39 7.30 2.35 -4.01
C TYR A 39 6.83 1.85 -2.65
N GLU A 40 6.64 2.76 -1.69
CA GLU A 40 6.08 2.43 -0.38
C GLU A 40 4.75 3.17 -0.17
N LEU A 41 3.68 2.39 -0.03
CA LEU A 41 2.38 2.93 0.34
C LEU A 41 2.23 3.03 1.86
N PRO A 42 1.57 4.08 2.38
CA PRO A 42 1.33 4.23 3.80
C PRO A 42 0.52 3.05 4.35
N LYS A 43 0.80 2.71 5.61
CA LYS A 43 0.04 1.69 6.35
C LYS A 43 -0.96 2.38 7.27
N ILE A 44 -2.22 1.98 7.15
CA ILE A 44 -3.34 2.51 7.93
C ILE A 44 -3.65 1.55 9.08
N ARG A 45 -3.71 2.09 10.29
CA ARG A 45 -3.98 1.30 11.50
C ARG A 45 -5.47 1.02 11.68
N PHE A 46 -5.84 -0.25 11.77
CA PHE A 46 -7.16 -0.76 12.15
C PHE A 46 -7.02 -1.57 13.45
N GLY A 47 -7.31 -0.94 14.59
CA GLY A 47 -7.04 -1.54 15.90
C GLY A 47 -5.55 -1.85 16.09
N SER A 48 -5.24 -3.13 16.16
CA SER A 48 -3.88 -3.66 16.30
C SER A 48 -3.19 -4.01 14.98
N LEU A 49 -3.91 -3.96 13.86
CA LEU A 49 -3.38 -4.30 12.53
C LEU A 49 -3.01 -3.04 11.75
N ASN A 50 -1.94 -3.14 10.95
CA ASN A 50 -1.53 -2.14 9.97
C ASN A 50 -1.80 -2.69 8.58
N VAL A 51 -2.68 -2.03 7.83
CA VAL A 51 -3.08 -2.44 6.48
C VAL A 51 -2.54 -1.45 5.46
N ARG A 52 -1.91 -1.94 4.40
CA ARG A 52 -1.39 -1.09 3.32
C ARG A 52 -2.53 -0.39 2.59
N ALA A 53 -2.32 0.88 2.22
CA ALA A 53 -3.34 1.76 1.68
C ALA A 53 -4.07 1.24 0.42
N ASP A 54 -3.41 0.47 -0.44
CA ASP A 54 -4.01 -0.18 -1.63
C ASP A 54 -5.08 -1.21 -1.33
N ARG A 55 -5.16 -1.68 -0.07
CA ARG A 55 -6.20 -2.61 0.38
C ARG A 55 -7.36 -1.91 1.09
N VAL A 56 -7.30 -0.59 1.18
CA VAL A 56 -8.29 0.25 1.87
C VAL A 56 -9.11 1.00 0.82
N CYS A 57 -10.42 1.01 1.02
CA CYS A 57 -11.37 1.81 0.28
C CYS A 57 -12.14 2.70 1.26
N TYR A 58 -12.90 3.66 0.73
CA TYR A 58 -13.78 4.50 1.55
C TYR A 58 -15.24 4.46 1.07
N TYR A 59 -16.16 4.80 1.97
CA TYR A 59 -17.53 5.17 1.61
C TYR A 59 -18.00 6.33 2.48
N LYS A 60 -18.98 7.11 1.99
CA LYS A 60 -19.57 8.21 2.75
C LYS A 60 -20.71 7.68 3.64
N GLY A 61 -20.50 7.67 4.94
CA GLY A 61 -21.51 7.37 5.94
C GLY A 61 -22.18 8.62 6.50
N THR A 62 -22.97 8.45 7.56
CA THR A 62 -23.66 9.53 8.28
C THR A 62 -22.71 10.49 9.01
N HIS A 63 -21.54 9.99 9.42
CA HIS A 63 -20.54 10.74 10.19
C HIS A 63 -19.31 11.14 9.36
N GLY A 64 -19.47 11.23 8.03
CA GLY A 64 -18.38 11.50 7.10
C GLY A 64 -17.87 10.22 6.44
N TYR A 65 -16.62 10.21 6.00
CA TYR A 65 -16.05 9.05 5.33
C TYR A 65 -15.64 7.96 6.33
N MET A 66 -15.95 6.73 5.96
CA MET A 66 -15.53 5.52 6.65
C MET A 66 -14.50 4.81 5.78
N LEU A 67 -13.41 4.37 6.40
CA LEU A 67 -12.39 3.54 5.78
C LEU A 67 -12.69 2.08 6.08
N MET A 68 -12.57 1.22 5.08
CA MET A 68 -12.68 -0.22 5.25
C MET A 68 -11.79 -0.96 4.29
N THR A 69 -11.46 -2.20 4.63
CA THR A 69 -10.80 -3.13 3.73
C THR A 69 -11.81 -4.06 3.08
N LYS A 70 -11.41 -4.75 2.01
CA LYS A 70 -12.23 -5.77 1.34
C LYS A 70 -12.78 -6.80 2.33
N ASP A 71 -11.91 -7.34 3.17
CA ASP A 71 -12.28 -8.21 4.28
C ASP A 71 -12.53 -7.35 5.51
N LYS A 72 -13.78 -7.18 5.93
CA LYS A 72 -14.16 -6.26 7.02
C LYS A 72 -13.67 -6.71 8.40
N VAL A 73 -13.18 -7.94 8.52
CA VAL A 73 -12.70 -8.54 9.77
C VAL A 73 -11.49 -9.40 9.47
N ALA A 74 -10.48 -9.36 10.34
CA ALA A 74 -9.33 -10.24 10.29
C ALA A 74 -9.05 -10.85 11.66
N SER A 75 -8.56 -12.09 11.68
CA SER A 75 -8.05 -12.73 12.89
C SER A 75 -6.57 -12.41 13.06
N ARG A 76 -6.18 -11.86 14.21
CA ARG A 76 -4.78 -11.66 14.58
C ARG A 76 -4.40 -12.64 15.68
N CYS A 77 -3.26 -13.29 15.53
CA CYS A 77 -2.71 -14.10 16.61
C CYS A 77 -2.25 -13.22 17.77
N THR A 78 -2.72 -13.52 18.98
CA THR A 78 -2.32 -12.82 20.22
C THR A 78 -1.52 -13.67 21.18
N GLN A 79 -1.50 -14.99 20.97
CA GLN A 79 -0.73 -15.93 21.78
C GLN A 79 -0.23 -17.08 20.92
N VAL A 80 1.09 -17.28 20.89
CA VAL A 80 1.76 -18.46 20.31
C VAL A 80 2.32 -19.34 21.44
N LEU A 81 2.40 -20.65 21.19
CA LEU A 81 2.92 -21.64 22.14
C LEU A 81 4.41 -21.50 22.42
N ASP A 82 5.14 -21.22 21.36
CA ASP A 82 6.57 -21.00 21.33
C ASP A 82 6.82 -20.01 20.17
N TRP A 83 7.96 -19.34 20.12
CA TRP A 83 8.30 -18.44 19.00
C TRP A 83 9.30 -19.13 18.06
N GLN A 84 8.88 -20.25 17.48
CA GLN A 84 9.59 -20.98 16.44
C GLN A 84 8.94 -20.77 15.06
N GLU A 85 9.66 -21.11 13.99
CA GLU A 85 9.27 -20.84 12.59
C GLU A 85 7.90 -21.43 12.21
N ASP A 86 7.48 -22.52 12.87
CA ASP A 86 6.21 -23.23 12.64
C ASP A 86 5.18 -23.09 13.79
N SER A 87 5.25 -21.99 14.54
CA SER A 87 4.45 -21.86 15.76
C SER A 87 2.95 -21.76 15.47
N ILE A 88 2.20 -22.67 16.07
CA ILE A 88 0.74 -22.67 15.99
C ILE A 88 0.20 -21.61 16.95
N CYS A 89 -0.64 -20.72 16.41
CA CYS A 89 -1.34 -19.74 17.22
C CYS A 89 -2.38 -20.41 18.13
N GLN A 90 -2.34 -20.10 19.43
CA GLN A 90 -3.30 -20.60 20.41
C GLN A 90 -4.54 -19.73 20.54
N LYS A 91 -4.39 -18.41 20.39
CA LYS A 91 -5.48 -17.45 20.57
C LYS A 91 -5.48 -16.41 19.48
N TYR A 92 -6.67 -16.18 18.96
CA TYR A 92 -6.93 -15.16 17.96
C TYR A 92 -7.80 -14.07 18.55
N GLU A 93 -7.49 -12.83 18.23
CA GLU A 93 -8.41 -11.70 18.36
C GLU A 93 -9.05 -11.40 17.00
N MET A 94 -10.34 -11.07 17.02
CA MET A 94 -11.04 -10.60 15.83
C MET A 94 -10.92 -9.09 15.77
N VAL A 95 -10.27 -8.58 14.73
CA VAL A 95 -10.04 -7.15 14.51
C VAL A 95 -11.00 -6.67 13.43
N GLN A 96 -11.81 -5.66 13.76
CA GLN A 96 -12.64 -4.98 12.77
C GLN A 96 -11.75 -4.09 11.90
N LEU A 97 -11.84 -4.29 10.59
CA LEU A 97 -11.12 -3.51 9.58
C LEU A 97 -12.03 -2.44 8.97
N VAL A 98 -12.77 -1.76 9.84
CA VAL A 98 -13.64 -0.62 9.53
C VAL A 98 -13.41 0.45 10.58
N ARG A 99 -13.19 1.70 10.14
CA ARG A 99 -13.04 2.84 11.06
C ARG A 99 -13.46 4.16 10.40
N PRO A 100 -13.84 5.18 11.16
CA PRO A 100 -14.01 6.51 10.60
C PRO A 100 -12.66 7.09 10.15
N GLN A 101 -12.69 7.88 9.07
CA GLN A 101 -11.56 8.66 8.58
C GLN A 101 -11.08 9.67 9.63
N TYR A 102 -12.04 10.25 10.35
CA TYR A 102 -11.84 11.25 11.39
C TYR A 102 -11.96 10.60 12.75
N VAL A 103 -10.96 10.79 13.61
CA VAL A 103 -11.00 10.31 15.00
C VAL A 103 -10.53 11.40 15.95
N THR A 104 -11.22 11.51 17.06
CA THR A 104 -10.80 12.33 18.18
C THR A 104 -10.19 11.41 19.23
N ARG A 105 -8.99 11.73 19.71
CA ARG A 105 -8.28 10.91 20.71
C ARG A 105 -7.65 11.80 21.78
N SER A 106 -7.68 11.31 23.01
CA SER A 106 -6.86 11.86 24.08
C SER A 106 -5.41 11.44 23.87
N VAL A 107 -4.52 12.42 23.75
CA VAL A 107 -3.08 12.22 23.62
C VAL A 107 -2.39 12.86 24.81
N CYS A 108 -1.36 12.19 25.30
CA CYS A 108 -0.53 12.74 26.35
C CYS A 108 0.26 13.93 25.81
N VAL A 109 0.18 15.07 26.47
CA VAL A 109 0.94 16.27 26.11
C VAL A 109 1.99 16.65 27.15
N GLU A 110 1.87 16.12 28.37
CA GLU A 110 2.84 16.30 29.45
C GLU A 110 3.06 14.99 30.20
N THR A 111 4.31 14.58 30.36
CA THR A 111 4.73 13.39 31.13
C THR A 111 5.48 13.81 32.39
N LEU A 112 5.19 13.16 33.53
CA LEU A 112 5.80 13.48 34.82
C LEU A 112 7.31 13.22 34.89
N ASP A 113 7.86 12.42 33.98
CA ASP A 113 9.29 12.16 33.85
C ASP A 113 9.60 11.64 32.44
N TRP A 114 10.80 11.83 31.89
CA TRP A 114 11.17 11.30 30.55
C TRP A 114 11.62 9.83 30.60
N GLN A 115 11.11 9.05 31.55
CA GLN A 115 11.42 7.62 31.68
C GLN A 115 10.41 6.77 30.91
N GLU A 116 10.84 5.56 30.53
CA GLU A 116 10.13 4.59 29.68
C GLU A 116 8.74 4.19 30.21
N ASP A 117 8.49 4.34 31.52
CA ASP A 117 7.23 4.03 32.20
C ASP A 117 6.52 5.27 32.79
N SER A 118 6.80 6.45 32.26
CA SER A 118 6.23 7.69 32.79
C SER A 118 4.70 7.76 32.65
N LEU A 119 4.04 8.06 33.76
CA LEU A 119 2.61 8.33 33.78
C LEU A 119 2.35 9.69 33.13
N CYS A 120 1.38 9.72 32.21
CA CYS A 120 0.93 10.96 31.61
C CYS A 120 0.27 11.86 32.65
N GLN A 121 0.71 13.12 32.71
CA GLN A 121 0.20 14.15 33.62
C GLN A 121 -1.00 14.87 33.02
N GLU A 122 -0.93 15.21 31.74
CA GLU A 122 -1.94 15.98 31.04
C GLU A 122 -2.30 15.34 29.70
N TYR A 123 -3.60 15.24 29.45
CA TYR A 123 -4.15 14.75 28.20
C TYR A 123 -4.90 15.86 27.48
N GLU A 124 -4.61 16.04 26.20
CA GLU A 124 -5.41 16.87 25.32
C GLU A 124 -6.20 16.01 24.35
N THR A 125 -7.39 16.51 24.02
CA THR A 125 -8.22 15.91 22.99
C THR A 125 -7.83 16.48 21.63
N GLN A 126 -7.18 15.67 20.80
CA GLN A 126 -6.76 16.07 19.46
C GLN A 126 -7.58 15.37 18.38
N PHE A 127 -7.78 16.09 17.28
CA PHE A 127 -8.47 15.61 16.10
C PHE A 127 -7.46 15.09 15.08
N PHE A 128 -7.65 13.85 14.63
CA PHE A 128 -6.83 13.20 13.62
C PHE A 128 -7.68 12.86 12.40
N SER A 129 -7.10 13.08 11.22
CA SER A 129 -7.69 12.71 9.94
C SER A 129 -6.73 11.80 9.18
N THR A 130 -7.25 10.71 8.64
CA THR A 130 -6.53 9.92 7.63
C THR A 130 -6.82 10.50 6.24
N PRO A 131 -5.82 10.97 5.47
CA PRO A 131 -6.02 11.41 4.09
C PRO A 131 -6.64 10.31 3.22
N LEU A 132 -7.49 10.67 2.26
CA LEU A 132 -8.02 9.74 1.26
C LEU A 132 -7.10 9.62 0.03
N SER A 133 -6.04 10.44 -0.02
CA SER A 133 -5.06 10.44 -1.08
C SER A 133 -3.67 10.77 -0.52
N TYR A 134 -2.64 10.26 -1.18
CA TYR A 134 -1.24 10.44 -0.83
C TYR A 134 -0.42 10.68 -2.09
N ASP A 135 0.58 11.55 -2.00
CA ASP A 135 1.62 11.62 -3.04
C ASP A 135 2.70 10.61 -2.68
N ILE A 136 2.96 9.70 -3.61
CA ILE A 136 3.82 8.54 -3.42
C ILE A 136 5.00 8.66 -4.37
N ASP A 137 6.20 8.61 -3.80
CA ASP A 137 7.43 8.54 -4.57
C ASP A 137 7.61 7.13 -5.14
N VAL A 138 7.90 7.08 -6.44
CA VAL A 138 8.22 5.88 -7.19
C VAL A 138 9.69 5.93 -7.56
N TYR A 139 10.41 4.87 -7.23
CA TYR A 139 11.84 4.74 -7.46
C TYR A 139 12.08 3.75 -8.59
N GLN A 140 13.02 4.07 -9.46
CA GLN A 140 13.59 3.10 -10.40
C GLN A 140 14.67 2.32 -9.67
N VAL A 141 14.57 0.99 -9.72
CA VAL A 141 15.49 0.06 -9.11
C VAL A 141 16.37 -0.56 -10.20
N SER A 142 17.68 -0.43 -10.03
CA SER A 142 18.67 -1.14 -10.83
C SER A 142 19.46 -2.06 -9.92
N ALA A 143 19.49 -3.34 -10.25
CA ALA A 143 20.40 -4.29 -9.64
C ALA A 143 21.67 -4.36 -10.49
N ASP A 144 22.76 -3.78 -9.97
CA ASP A 144 24.11 -4.17 -10.40
C ASP A 144 24.68 -5.15 -9.38
N GLN A 145 25.57 -6.04 -9.79
CA GLN A 145 25.81 -7.40 -9.28
C GLN A 145 25.97 -7.60 -7.75
N GLU A 146 26.07 -6.54 -6.93
CA GLU A 146 26.15 -6.60 -5.47
C GLU A 146 25.38 -5.48 -4.72
N THR A 147 24.74 -4.54 -5.42
CA THR A 147 24.03 -3.41 -4.77
C THR A 147 22.75 -3.03 -5.50
N GLU A 148 21.65 -2.99 -4.75
CA GLU A 148 20.40 -2.41 -5.22
C GLU A 148 20.49 -0.88 -5.12
N ILE A 149 20.44 -0.20 -6.25
CA ILE A 149 20.40 1.26 -6.31
C ILE A 149 18.97 1.67 -6.65
N SER A 150 18.36 2.47 -5.78
CA SER A 150 17.04 3.08 -5.98
C SER A 150 17.19 4.58 -6.23
N VAL A 151 16.70 5.06 -7.38
CA VAL A 151 16.71 6.49 -7.74
C VAL A 151 15.28 6.97 -7.88
N LEU A 152 14.95 8.14 -7.30
CA LEU A 152 13.63 8.74 -7.45
C LEU A 152 13.33 8.97 -8.94
N ALA A 153 12.31 8.30 -9.47
CA ALA A 153 11.90 8.43 -10.85
C ALA A 153 10.85 9.54 -11.00
N PHE A 154 9.79 9.47 -10.20
CA PHE A 154 8.72 10.46 -10.17
C PHE A 154 7.86 10.30 -8.91
N SER A 155 7.04 11.30 -8.60
CA SER A 155 5.99 11.20 -7.58
C SER A 155 4.62 11.10 -8.25
N LYS A 156 3.72 10.26 -7.71
CA LYS A 156 2.37 10.03 -8.25
C LYS A 156 1.34 10.01 -7.13
N ASN A 157 0.17 10.60 -7.38
CA ASN A 157 -0.93 10.56 -6.44
C ASN A 157 -1.60 9.17 -6.41
N PHE A 158 -1.72 8.60 -5.22
CA PHE A 158 -2.53 7.44 -4.92
C PHE A 158 -3.81 7.89 -4.19
N THR A 159 -4.98 7.55 -4.72
CA THR A 159 -6.27 7.85 -4.10
C THR A 159 -6.97 6.55 -3.74
N PHE A 160 -7.58 6.50 -2.55
CA PHE A 160 -8.34 5.34 -2.10
C PHE A 160 -9.56 5.18 -3.00
N ASP A 161 -9.86 3.96 -3.42
CA ASP A 161 -11.07 3.70 -4.18
C ASP A 161 -12.31 3.78 -3.29
N ALA A 162 -13.47 4.03 -3.91
CA ALA A 162 -14.74 3.82 -3.24
C ALA A 162 -14.99 2.33 -3.00
N CYS A 163 -15.54 1.97 -1.84
CA CYS A 163 -15.88 0.58 -1.55
C CYS A 163 -17.03 0.12 -2.45
N ARG A 164 -16.85 -1.02 -3.11
CA ARG A 164 -17.92 -1.68 -3.87
C ARG A 164 -18.89 -2.33 -2.89
N GLU A 165 -20.18 -2.12 -3.09
CA GLU A 165 -21.27 -2.80 -2.36
C GLU A 165 -21.36 -4.29 -2.73
#